data_AF-A0A7H9SRX9-F1
#
_entry.id   AF-A0A7H9SRX9-F1
#
_cell.length_a   1.000
_cell.length_b   1.000
_cell.length_c   1.000
_cell.angle_alpha   90.00
_cell.angle_beta   90.00
_cell.angle_gamma   90.00
#
_symmetry.space_group_name_H-M   'P 1'
#
loop_
_entity.id
_entity.type
_entity.pdbx_description
1 polymer ?
#
loop_
_entity_poly.entity_id
_entity_poly.type
_entity_poly.pdbx_seq_one_letter_code
_entity_poly.pdbx_strand_id
1 'polypeptide(L)' 'NKVLLLDGRGHLLGRLAAIVAKQVLLGHKVVVVRCEGINISGNFYRNKLKYLAFLRKRMNTNPSRGPYHFRAPSKI' A
#
# COMPACT_ATOMS: atom_id res chain seq x y z
N ASN A 1 1.10 -26.15 -4.63
CA ASN A 1 1.09 -24.66 -4.67
C ASN A 1 1.42 -24.07 -3.31
N LYS A 2 2.70 -23.82 -3.03
CA LYS A 2 3.17 -23.23 -1.78
C LYS A 2 2.91 -21.71 -1.81
N VAL A 3 2.35 -21.17 -0.73
CA VAL A 3 2.09 -19.74 -0.57
C VAL A 3 3.36 -19.09 0.00
N LEU A 4 3.79 -17.97 -0.57
CA LEU A 4 4.88 -17.16 -0.05
C LEU A 4 4.33 -16.24 1.04
N LEU A 5 4.70 -16.49 2.29
CA LEU A 5 4.35 -15.65 3.43
C LEU A 5 5.47 -14.64 3.71
N LEU A 6 5.14 -13.35 3.72
CA LEU A 6 6.09 -12.25 3.95
C LEU A 6 5.67 -11.44 5.17
N ASP A 7 6.58 -11.22 6.12
CA ASP A 7 6.38 -10.24 7.19
C ASP A 7 6.69 -8.84 6.65
N GLY A 8 5.74 -7.90 6.73
CA GLY A 8 5.90 -6.52 6.28
C GLY A 8 6.75 -5.65 7.21
N ARG A 9 7.04 -6.10 8.45
CA ARG A 9 7.78 -5.31 9.43
C ARG A 9 9.17 -4.91 8.92
N GLY A 10 9.49 -3.62 8.98
CA GLY A 10 10.83 -3.11 8.66
C GLY A 10 11.10 -2.95 7.16
N HIS A 11 10.23 -3.46 6.29
CA HIS A 11 10.36 -3.31 4.84
C HIS A 11 9.95 -1.92 4.37
N LEU A 12 10.59 -1.44 3.29
CA LEU A 12 10.18 -0.21 2.62
C LEU A 12 9.04 -0.48 1.64
N LEU A 13 7.91 0.24 1.80
CA LEU A 13 6.65 0.04 1.06
C LEU A 13 6.86 -0.19 -0.45
N GLY A 14 7.50 0.76 -1.14
CA GLY A 14 7.68 0.69 -2.60
C GLY A 14 8.58 -0.45 -3.06
N ARG A 15 9.61 -0.81 -2.26
CA ARG A 15 10.54 -1.90 -2.60
C ARG A 15 9.86 -3.25 -2.45
N LEU A 16 9.13 -3.44 -1.34
CA LEU A 16 8.35 -4.65 -1.11
C LEU A 16 7.28 -4.83 -2.18
N ALA A 17 6.51 -3.77 -2.49
CA ALA A 17 5.45 -3.81 -3.49
C ALA A 17 5.95 -4.22 -4.88
N ALA A 18 7.10 -3.70 -5.32
CA ALA A 18 7.67 -4.04 -6.62
C ALA A 18 8.06 -5.53 -6.75
N ILE A 19 8.67 -6.09 -5.69
CA ILE A 19 9.04 -7.51 -5.66
C ILE A 19 7.78 -8.38 -5.62
N VAL A 20 6.83 -8.05 -4.74
CA VAL A 20 5.55 -8.77 -4.64
C VAL A 20 4.80 -8.77 -5.97
N ALA A 21 4.72 -7.61 -6.64
CA ALA A 21 4.08 -7.49 -7.95
C ALA A 21 4.70 -8.44 -8.99
N LYS A 22 6.05 -8.52 -9.04
CA LYS A 22 6.73 -9.44 -9.97
C LYS A 22 6.45 -10.90 -9.65
N GLN A 23 6.47 -11.28 -8.36
CA GLN A 23 6.19 -12.65 -7.94
C GLN A 23 4.76 -13.07 -8.28
N VAL A 24 3.79 -12.17 -8.10
CA VAL A 24 2.38 -12.40 -8.47
C VAL A 24 2.24 -12.57 -9.98
N LEU A 25 2.91 -11.75 -10.80
CA LEU A 25 2.89 -11.89 -12.27
C LEU A 25 3.52 -13.20 -12.77
N LEU A 26 4.50 -13.74 -12.05
CA LEU A 26 5.09 -15.06 -12.34
C LEU A 26 4.18 -16.23 -11.91
N GLY A 27 3.04 -15.95 -11.27
CA GLY A 27 2.06 -16.96 -10.87
C GLY A 27 2.21 -17.44 -9.42
N HIS A 28 3.06 -16.81 -8.61
CA HIS A 28 3.19 -17.15 -7.20
C HIS A 28 2.06 -16.53 -6.36
N LYS A 29 1.50 -17.33 -5.44
CA LYS A 29 0.56 -16.82 -4.43
C LYS A 29 1.35 -16.20 -3.29
N VAL A 30 1.17 -14.92 -3.03
CA VAL A 30 1.88 -14.16 -1.98
C VAL A 30 0.90 -13.63 -0.95
N VAL A 31 1.27 -13.75 0.33
CA VAL A 31 0.52 -13.19 1.48
C VAL A 31 1.48 -12.34 2.28
N VAL A 32 1.17 -11.05 2.41
CA VAL A 32 1.90 -10.11 3.26
C VAL A 32 1.14 -9.95 4.56
N VAL A 33 1.81 -10.19 5.69
CA VAL A 33 1.26 -10.00 7.04
C VAL A 33 1.89 -8.79 7.71
N ARG A 34 1.25 -8.26 8.76
CA ARG A 34 1.76 -7.14 9.56
C ARG A 34 2.05 -5.87 8.76
N CYS A 35 1.11 -5.49 7.88
CA CYS A 35 1.25 -4.32 7.01
C CYS A 35 1.40 -3.00 7.78
N GLU A 36 0.98 -2.94 9.04
CA GLU A 36 1.20 -1.80 9.94
C GLU A 36 2.69 -1.56 10.26
N GLY A 37 3.55 -2.57 10.10
CA GLY A 37 4.99 -2.50 10.31
C GLY A 37 5.79 -2.06 9.09
N ILE A 38 5.13 -1.77 7.97
CA ILE A 38 5.79 -1.33 6.73
C ILE A 38 6.23 0.13 6.87
N ASN A 39 7.48 0.39 6.49
CA ASN A 39 8.09 1.69 6.57
C ASN A 39 7.95 2.47 5.25
N ILE A 40 7.73 3.77 5.35
CA ILE A 40 7.78 4.71 4.22
C ILE A 40 8.95 5.65 4.46
N SER A 41 9.81 5.81 3.46
CA SER A 41 10.99 6.67 3.58
C SER A 41 10.63 8.16 3.73
N GLY A 42 11.45 8.86 4.50
CA GLY A 42 11.28 10.28 4.81
C GLY A 42 10.42 10.53 6.05
N ASN A 43 10.41 11.79 6.50
CA ASN A 43 9.75 12.19 7.75
C ASN A 43 8.23 11.90 7.72
N PHE A 44 7.70 11.50 8.88
CA PHE A 44 6.28 11.26 9.13
C PHE A 44 5.40 12.42 8.65
N TYR A 45 5.78 13.66 8.97
CA TYR A 45 4.99 14.85 8.59
C TYR A 45 4.84 14.98 7.06
N ARG A 46 5.91 14.70 6.31
CA ARG A 46 5.88 14.74 4.84
C ARG A 46 4.97 13.66 4.28
N ASN A 47 5.03 12.44 4.84
CA ASN A 47 4.18 11.33 4.41
C ASN A 47 2.70 11.61 4.75
N LYS A 48 2.41 12.25 5.88
CA LYS A 48 1.06 12.74 6.22
C LYS A 48 0.55 13.74 5.19
N LEU A 49 1.35 14.74 4.81
CA LEU A 49 0.94 15.72 3.80
C LEU A 49 0.66 15.09 2.42
N LYS A 50 1.48 14.11 2.00
CA LYS A 50 1.24 13.35 0.77
C LYS A 50 -0.10 12.62 0.81
N TYR A 51 -0.40 11.96 1.93
CA TYR A 51 -1.66 11.25 2.09
C TYR A 51 -2.87 12.21 2.15
N LEU A 52 -2.73 13.36 2.82
CA LEU A 52 -3.76 14.42 2.80
C LEU A 52 -4.01 14.98 1.40
N ALA A 53 -2.97 15.11 0.56
CA ALA A 53 -3.13 15.49 -0.84
C ALA A 53 -3.87 14.42 -1.65
N PHE A 54 -3.66 13.14 -1.36
CA PHE A 54 -4.45 12.04 -1.93
C PHE A 54 -5.93 12.12 -1.53
N LEU A 55 -6.24 12.40 -0.26
CA LEU A 55 -7.62 12.55 0.23
C LEU A 55 -8.40 13.73 -0.40
N ARG A 56 -7.69 14.72 -0.95
CA ARG A 56 -8.33 15.84 -1.67
C ARG A 56 -8.81 15.43 -3.07
N LYS A 57 -8.32 14.33 -3.63
CA LYS A 57 -8.67 13.86 -4.98
C LYS A 57 -10.03 13.18 -4.97
N ARG A 58 -11.09 13.94 -5.29
CA ARG A 58 -12.47 13.44 -5.40
C ARG A 58 -13.06 13.72 -6.77
N MET A 59 -14.06 12.94 -7.18
CA MET A 59 -14.87 13.28 -8.35
C MET A 59 -15.74 14.49 -8.01
N ASN A 60 -15.73 15.53 -8.85
CA ASN A 60 -16.46 16.78 -8.59
C ASN A 60 -17.99 16.62 -8.71
N THR A 61 -18.47 15.78 -9.64
CA THR A 61 -19.90 15.59 -9.90
C THR A 61 -20.56 14.67 -8.87
N ASN A 62 -19.97 13.50 -8.60
CA ASN A 62 -20.44 12.58 -7.57
C ASN A 62 -19.27 11.89 -6.85
N PRO A 63 -18.92 12.31 -5.62
CA PRO A 63 -17.81 11.75 -4.87
C PRO A 63 -17.91 10.24 -4.61
N SER A 64 -19.11 9.65 -4.56
CA SER A 64 -19.28 8.22 -4.30
C SER A 64 -18.81 7.33 -5.46
N ARG A 65 -18.77 7.88 -6.68
CA ARG A 65 -18.21 7.21 -7.88
C ARG A 65 -16.74 7.55 -8.11
N GLY A 66 -16.17 8.40 -7.26
CA GLY A 66 -14.78 8.84 -7.36
C GLY A 66 -13.77 7.84 -6.81
N PRO A 67 -12.51 8.27 -6.68
CA PRO A 67 -11.47 7.46 -6.06
C PRO A 67 -11.84 7.05 -4.63
N TYR A 68 -11.63 5.77 -4.29
CA TYR A 68 -11.78 5.29 -2.92
C TYR A 68 -10.51 5.56 -2.12
N HIS A 69 -10.67 6.17 -0.94
CA HIS A 69 -9.57 6.45 -0.04
C HIS A 69 -9.52 5.42 1.09
N PHE A 70 -8.81 4.31 0.87
CA PHE A 70 -8.63 3.29 1.90
C PHE A 70 -7.72 3.76 3.03
N ARG A 71 -8.15 3.51 4.27
CA ARG A 71 -7.42 3.96 5.49
C ARG A 71 -6.61 2.88 6.19
N ALA A 72 -6.92 1.61 5.95
CA ALA A 72 -6.21 0.50 6.58
C ALA A 72 -4.85 0.28 5.91
N PRO A 73 -3.77 0.00 6.67
CA PRO A 73 -2.42 -0.19 6.13
C PRO A 73 -2.31 -1.36 5.15
N SER A 74 -3.19 -2.35 5.24
CA SER A 74 -3.25 -3.48 4.30
C SER A 74 -3.83 -3.11 2.92
N LYS A 75 -4.52 -1.96 2.82
CA LYS A 75 -5.15 -1.46 1.59
C LYS A 75 -4.43 -0.22 1.02
N ILE A 76 -3.34 0.20 1.65
CA ILE A 76 -2.46 1.30 1.22
C ILE A 76 -1.32 0.69 0.40
#